data_AF-A0A9X3RCZ3-F1
#
_entry.id   AF-A0A9X3RCZ3-F1
#
_cell.length_a   1.000
_cell.length_b   1.000
_cell.length_c   1.000
_cell.angle_alpha   90.00
_cell.angle_beta   90.00
_cell.angle_gamma   90.00
#
_symmetry.space_group_name_H-M   'P 1'
#
loop_
_entity.id
_entity.type
_entity.pdbx_description
1 polymer ?
#
loop_
_entity_poly.entity_id
_entity_poly.type
_entity_poly.pdbx_seq_one_letter_code
_entity_poly.pdbx_strand_id
1 'polypeptide(L)'
;MNNWKLATIILAILLGISLMWSVQQRANFEKNQLRTYVLQHGSLNHTLKTTIEAYEQGGSQKELGEQLLLMYGYLSSGYPYWDTTAYHMSDFDDGIRRVLYVVHRKARGNVATQQDIDRLKDLQLLTQRFRDTAGSNLERKTVDDFESEFIEFMEYYETQKEDLLK
;
A
#
# COMPACT_ATOMS: atom_id res chain seq x y z
N MET A 1 12.01 -49.20 28.13
CA MET A 1 11.58 -47.78 28.11
C MET A 1 10.06 -47.77 28.19
N ASN A 2 9.43 -47.05 29.12
CA ASN A 2 7.98 -47.12 29.32
C ASN A 2 7.23 -46.44 28.16
N ASN A 3 6.24 -47.13 27.59
CA ASN A 3 5.48 -46.68 26.41
C ASN A 3 4.87 -45.28 26.57
N TRP A 4 4.51 -44.87 27.80
CA TRP A 4 4.00 -43.52 28.06
C TRP A 4 5.08 -42.44 27.88
N LYS A 5 6.33 -42.68 28.30
CA LYS A 5 7.44 -41.72 28.11
C LYS A 5 7.76 -41.52 26.63
N LEU A 6 7.72 -42.61 25.85
CA LEU A 6 7.92 -42.55 24.40
C LEU A 6 6.77 -41.78 23.71
N ALA A 7 5.52 -42.04 24.10
CA ALA A 7 4.37 -41.31 23.57
C ALA A 7 4.42 -39.81 23.89
N THR A 8 4.84 -39.42 25.09
CA THR A 8 5.01 -38.01 25.47
C THR A 8 6.12 -37.33 24.68
N ILE A 9 7.24 -38.02 24.43
CA ILE A 9 8.33 -37.50 23.60
C ILE A 9 7.86 -37.28 22.15
N ILE A 10 7.14 -38.24 21.57
CA ILE A 10 6.59 -38.12 20.22
C ILE A 10 5.59 -36.97 20.15
N LEU A 11 4.71 -36.83 21.15
CA LEU A 11 3.74 -35.74 21.22
C LEU A 11 4.43 -34.37 21.30
N ALA A 12 5.48 -34.25 22.12
CA ALA A 12 6.26 -33.01 22.23
C ALA A 12 6.94 -32.62 20.91
N ILE A 13 7.47 -33.60 20.16
CA ILE A 13 8.04 -33.39 18.83
C ILE A 13 6.97 -32.91 17.85
N LEU A 14 5.80 -33.55 17.84
CA LEU A 14 4.69 -33.17 16.95
C LEU A 14 4.16 -31.76 17.26
N LEU A 15 4.05 -31.41 18.53
CA LEU A 15 3.67 -30.06 18.96
C LEU A 15 4.72 -29.02 18.53
N GLY A 16 6.01 -29.33 18.69
CA GLY A 16 7.10 -28.48 18.22
C GLY A 16 7.03 -28.22 16.71
N ILE A 17 6.83 -29.27 15.90
CA ILE A 17 6.67 -29.15 14.45
C ILE A 17 5.43 -28.32 14.10
N SER A 18 4.30 -28.56 14.77
CA SER A 18 3.06 -27.81 14.53
C SER A 18 3.22 -26.32 14.85
N LEU A 19 3.91 -25.97 15.93
CA LEU A 19 4.20 -24.58 16.29
C LEU A 19 5.13 -23.92 15.26
N MET A 20 6.22 -24.58 14.88
CA MET A 20 7.12 -24.07 13.83
C MET A 20 6.38 -23.84 12.51
N TRP A 21 5.51 -24.77 12.11
CA TRP A 21 4.74 -24.63 10.87
C TRP A 21 3.76 -23.45 10.95
N SER A 22 3.11 -23.24 12.10
CA SER A 22 2.22 -22.09 12.29
C SER A 22 2.95 -20.75 12.19
N VAL A 23 4.16 -20.65 12.75
CA VAL A 23 5.00 -19.45 12.65
C VAL A 23 5.42 -19.20 11.20
N GLN A 24 5.84 -20.25 10.50
CA GLN A 24 6.24 -20.12 9.09
C GLN A 24 5.07 -19.78 8.17
N GLN A 25 3.88 -20.35 8.41
CA GLN A 25 2.66 -20.00 7.68
C GLN A 25 2.29 -18.53 7.88
N ARG A 26 2.36 -18.03 9.12
CA ARG A 26 2.08 -16.62 9.43
C ARG A 26 3.06 -15.69 8.70
N ALA A 27 4.36 -15.94 8.77
CA ALA A 27 5.37 -15.12 8.10
C ALA A 27 5.17 -15.10 6.57
N ASN A 28 4.84 -16.25 5.96
CA ASN A 28 4.55 -16.32 4.53
C ASN A 28 3.27 -15.58 4.14
N PHE A 29 2.23 -15.69 4.96
CA PHE A 29 0.97 -14.96 4.74
C PHE A 29 1.21 -13.45 4.78
N GLU A 30 1.89 -12.97 5.81
CA GLU A 30 2.24 -11.56 5.98
C GLU A 30 3.10 -11.04 4.83
N LYS A 31 4.16 -11.75 4.46
CA LYS A 31 4.97 -11.43 3.28
C LYS A 31 4.12 -11.28 2.02
N ASN A 32 3.17 -12.19 1.79
CA ASN A 32 2.29 -12.14 0.62
C ASN A 32 1.33 -10.95 0.66
N GLN A 33 0.84 -10.56 1.84
CA GLN A 33 0.02 -9.35 2.01
C GLN A 33 0.83 -8.08 1.70
N LEU A 34 2.02 -7.94 2.28
CA LEU A 34 2.90 -6.78 2.05
C LEU A 34 3.29 -6.67 0.57
N ARG A 35 3.63 -7.79 -0.06
CA ARG A 35 3.89 -7.84 -1.49
C ARG A 35 2.69 -7.38 -2.31
N THR A 36 1.49 -7.89 -2.00
CA THR A 36 0.25 -7.51 -2.69
C THR A 36 0.00 -6.01 -2.54
N TYR A 37 0.20 -5.47 -1.34
CA TYR A 37 0.04 -4.05 -1.04
C TYR A 37 0.97 -3.17 -1.90
N VAL A 38 2.25 -3.54 -2.03
CA VAL A 38 3.20 -2.84 -2.91
C VAL A 38 2.79 -2.90 -4.37
N LEU A 39 2.34 -4.07 -4.85
CA LEU A 39 1.89 -4.24 -6.23
C LEU A 39 0.63 -3.42 -6.53
N GLN A 40 -0.32 -3.34 -5.59
CA GLN A 40 -1.53 -2.53 -5.71
C GLN A 40 -1.17 -1.04 -5.84
N HIS A 41 -0.25 -0.54 -5.01
CA HIS A 41 0.24 0.83 -5.10
C HIS A 41 1.02 1.12 -6.39
N GLY A 42 1.78 0.14 -6.88
CA GLY A 42 2.42 0.23 -8.19
C GLY A 42 1.41 0.35 -9.33
N SER A 43 0.31 -0.41 -9.27
CA SER A 43 -0.78 -0.28 -10.26
C SER A 43 -1.51 1.06 -10.14
N LEU A 44 -1.79 1.52 -8.91
CA LEU A 44 -2.37 2.85 -8.69
C LEU A 44 -1.50 3.94 -9.31
N ASN A 45 -0.18 3.90 -9.06
CA ASN A 45 0.75 4.87 -9.61
C ASN A 45 0.67 4.94 -11.15
N HIS A 46 0.64 3.78 -11.80
CA HIS A 46 0.53 3.69 -13.25
C HIS A 46 -0.80 4.28 -13.75
N THR A 47 -1.93 3.90 -13.15
CA THR A 47 -3.25 4.42 -13.53
C THR A 47 -3.37 5.92 -13.30
N LEU A 48 -2.84 6.43 -12.18
CA LEU A 48 -2.84 7.84 -11.85
C LEU A 48 -2.02 8.64 -12.87
N LYS A 49 -0.82 8.17 -13.22
CA LYS A 49 0.01 8.77 -14.26
C LYS A 49 -0.74 8.89 -15.59
N THR A 50 -1.29 7.78 -16.09
CA THR A 50 -2.04 7.76 -17.35
C THR A 50 -3.24 8.70 -17.31
N THR A 51 -3.93 8.79 -16.17
CA THR A 51 -5.08 9.67 -15.98
C THR A 51 -4.69 11.15 -16.05
N ILE A 52 -3.57 11.52 -15.39
CA ILE A 52 -3.03 12.90 -15.44
C ILE A 52 -2.63 13.23 -16.88
N GLU A 53 -1.85 12.36 -17.54
CA GLU A 53 -1.38 12.58 -18.91
C GLU A 53 -2.55 12.74 -19.90
N ALA A 54 -3.59 11.92 -19.78
CA ALA A 54 -4.78 12.03 -20.63
C ALA A 54 -5.51 13.38 -20.45
N TYR A 55 -5.60 13.87 -19.21
CA TYR A 55 -6.17 15.18 -18.94
C TYR A 55 -5.30 16.31 -19.54
N GLU A 56 -3.98 16.25 -19.36
CA GLU A 56 -3.05 17.27 -19.89
C GLU A 56 -3.01 17.32 -21.42
N GLN A 57 -3.32 16.20 -22.09
CA GLN A 57 -3.42 16.11 -23.54
C GLN A 57 -4.78 16.61 -24.10
N GLY A 58 -5.60 17.25 -23.27
CA GLY A 58 -6.88 17.85 -23.68
C GLY A 58 -8.12 17.07 -23.23
N GLY A 59 -7.97 16.11 -22.31
CA GLY A 59 -9.09 15.41 -21.68
C GLY A 59 -9.97 16.34 -20.85
N SER A 60 -11.23 15.94 -20.63
CA SER A 60 -12.19 16.75 -19.88
C SER A 60 -12.04 16.58 -18.36
N GLN A 61 -12.41 17.61 -17.57
CA GLN A 61 -12.46 17.49 -16.11
C GLN A 61 -13.46 16.42 -15.64
N LYS A 62 -14.53 16.20 -16.40
CA LYS A 62 -15.51 15.16 -16.08
C LYS A 62 -14.87 13.76 -16.16
N GLU A 63 -14.14 13.46 -17.23
CA GLU A 63 -13.43 12.19 -17.40
C GLU A 63 -12.34 12.01 -16.35
N LEU A 64 -11.55 13.06 -16.08
CA LEU A 64 -10.59 13.08 -14.98
C LEU A 64 -11.28 12.69 -13.66
N GLY A 65 -12.41 13.34 -13.34
CA GLY A 65 -13.19 13.04 -12.14
C GLY A 65 -13.63 11.59 -12.08
N GLU A 66 -14.20 11.03 -13.16
CA GLU A 66 -14.66 9.64 -13.18
C GLU A 66 -13.50 8.65 -12.93
N GLN A 67 -12.34 8.86 -13.54
CA GLN A 67 -11.16 8.01 -13.31
C GLN A 67 -10.63 8.11 -11.87
N LEU A 68 -10.60 9.31 -11.29
CA LEU A 68 -10.20 9.52 -9.89
C LEU A 68 -11.15 8.82 -8.90
N LEU A 69 -12.46 8.79 -9.20
CA LEU A 69 -13.43 8.08 -8.37
C LEU A 69 -13.22 6.55 -8.42
N LEU A 70 -12.91 6.01 -9.60
CA LEU A 70 -12.62 4.59 -9.76
C LEU A 70 -11.38 4.18 -8.96
N MET A 71 -10.31 5.00 -9.03
CA MET A 71 -9.09 4.78 -8.25
C MET A 71 -9.34 4.88 -6.74
N TYR A 72 -10.15 5.85 -6.30
CA TYR A 72 -10.51 6.01 -4.89
C TYR A 72 -11.16 4.74 -4.29
N GLY A 73 -12.05 4.07 -5.04
CA GLY A 73 -12.71 2.85 -4.57
C GLY A 73 -11.76 1.66 -4.37
N TYR A 74 -10.64 1.63 -5.08
CA TYR A 74 -9.70 0.51 -5.11
C TYR A 74 -8.88 0.37 -3.80
N LEU A 75 -8.61 1.48 -3.12
CA LEU A 75 -7.73 1.55 -1.93
C LEU A 75 -8.35 1.05 -0.63
N SER A 76 -9.56 0.50 -0.66
CA SER A 76 -10.33 0.12 0.53
C SER A 76 -10.07 -1.31 1.04
N SER A 77 -9.25 -2.12 0.36
CA SER A 77 -9.27 -3.58 0.50
C SER A 77 -7.97 -4.29 0.92
N GLY A 78 -6.88 -3.55 1.18
CA GLY A 78 -5.52 -4.13 1.21
C GLY A 78 -4.74 -4.07 2.53
N TYR A 79 -5.37 -3.82 3.68
CA TYR A 79 -4.64 -3.61 4.94
C TYR A 79 -3.93 -4.88 5.47
N PRO A 80 -2.61 -4.85 5.72
CA PRO A 80 -1.96 -5.86 6.53
C PRO A 80 -2.43 -5.74 7.99
N TYR A 81 -2.69 -6.88 8.64
CA TYR A 81 -3.40 -6.95 9.92
C TYR A 81 -2.53 -6.69 11.18
N TRP A 82 -1.25 -6.31 11.05
CA TRP A 82 -0.29 -6.29 12.17
C TRP A 82 0.21 -4.88 12.56
N ASP A 83 0.42 -4.69 13.87
CA ASP A 83 0.18 -3.45 14.63
C ASP A 83 1.01 -2.20 14.29
N THR A 84 2.27 -2.31 13.87
CA THR A 84 3.14 -1.13 13.70
C THR A 84 3.09 -0.56 12.29
N THR A 85 3.30 -1.40 11.29
CA THR A 85 3.36 -0.99 9.89
C THR A 85 1.97 -0.65 9.34
N ALA A 86 0.93 -1.33 9.82
CA ALA A 86 -0.46 -1.05 9.42
C ALA A 86 -0.93 0.36 9.80
N TYR A 87 -0.47 0.89 10.95
CA TYR A 87 -0.78 2.25 11.37
C TYR A 87 -0.24 3.27 10.36
N HIS A 88 1.03 3.13 9.99
CA HIS A 88 1.67 4.04 9.04
C HIS A 88 1.11 3.93 7.61
N MET A 89 0.79 2.71 7.16
CA MET A 89 0.14 2.49 5.86
C MET A 89 -1.26 3.12 5.78
N SER A 90 -1.99 3.16 6.90
CA SER A 90 -3.30 3.82 6.94
C SER A 90 -3.22 5.31 6.66
N ASP A 91 -2.21 6.00 7.22
CA ASP A 91 -2.05 7.44 7.00
C ASP A 91 -1.72 7.76 5.54
N PHE A 92 -0.85 6.96 4.91
CA PHE A 92 -0.56 7.11 3.49
C PHE A 92 -1.80 6.85 2.64
N ASP A 93 -2.47 5.70 2.81
CA ASP A 93 -3.69 5.32 2.08
C ASP A 93 -4.79 6.38 2.22
N ASP A 94 -5.00 6.91 3.43
CA ASP A 94 -5.97 7.95 3.70
C ASP A 94 -5.59 9.27 3.01
N GLY A 95 -4.30 9.60 2.97
CA GLY A 95 -3.76 10.70 2.19
C GLY A 95 -4.08 10.57 0.70
N ILE A 96 -3.83 9.39 0.12
CA ILE A 96 -4.17 9.09 -1.28
C ILE A 96 -5.68 9.28 -1.51
N ARG A 97 -6.51 8.63 -0.69
CA ARG A 97 -7.97 8.70 -0.77
C ARG A 97 -8.48 10.14 -0.71
N ARG A 98 -7.95 10.94 0.22
CA ARG A 98 -8.37 12.33 0.42
C ARG A 98 -8.06 13.18 -0.80
N VAL A 99 -6.85 13.09 -1.36
CA VAL A 99 -6.48 13.83 -2.58
C VAL A 99 -7.35 13.41 -3.75
N LEU A 100 -7.45 12.10 -4.03
CA LEU A 100 -8.27 11.59 -5.14
C LEU A 100 -9.72 12.05 -5.03
N TYR A 101 -10.33 11.97 -3.83
CA TYR A 101 -11.71 12.38 -3.61
C TYR A 101 -11.92 13.89 -3.76
N VAL A 102 -11.03 14.72 -3.18
CA VAL A 102 -11.14 16.18 -3.26
C VAL A 102 -11.04 16.64 -4.71
N VAL A 103 -10.04 16.15 -5.44
CA VAL A 103 -9.84 16.53 -6.84
C VAL A 103 -10.96 15.97 -7.71
N HIS A 104 -11.41 14.73 -7.49
CA HIS A 104 -12.61 14.17 -8.12
C HIS A 104 -13.82 15.09 -7.99
N ARG A 105 -14.15 15.53 -6.76
CA ARG A 105 -15.33 16.39 -6.52
C ARG A 105 -15.24 17.71 -7.27
N LYS A 106 -14.06 18.33 -7.29
CA LYS A 106 -13.83 19.58 -8.02
C LYS A 106 -13.92 19.36 -9.53
N ALA A 107 -13.31 18.30 -10.05
CA ALA A 107 -13.30 17.97 -11.47
C ALA A 107 -14.72 17.65 -11.99
N ARG A 108 -15.52 16.94 -11.19
CA ARG A 108 -16.95 16.71 -11.48
C ARG A 108 -17.77 18.01 -11.54
N GLY A 109 -17.39 19.01 -10.74
CA GLY A 109 -17.99 20.35 -10.76
C GLY A 109 -17.43 21.28 -11.84
N ASN A 110 -16.49 20.81 -12.68
CA ASN A 110 -15.72 21.63 -13.63
C ASN A 110 -14.98 22.81 -12.98
N VAL A 111 -14.51 22.64 -11.75
CA VAL A 111 -13.79 23.66 -10.97
C VAL A 111 -12.43 23.17 -10.46
N ALA A 112 -11.92 22.05 -10.98
CA ALA A 112 -10.55 21.65 -10.69
C ALA A 112 -9.58 22.68 -11.27
N THR A 113 -8.63 23.09 -10.45
CA THR A 113 -7.62 24.11 -10.77
C THR A 113 -6.30 23.45 -11.15
N GLN A 114 -5.35 24.23 -11.69
CA GLN A 114 -4.00 23.71 -11.95
C GLN A 114 -3.34 23.20 -10.65
N GLN A 115 -3.57 23.85 -9.52
CA GLN A 115 -3.08 23.40 -8.22
C GLN A 115 -3.62 22.01 -7.85
N ASP A 116 -4.85 21.68 -8.22
CA ASP A 116 -5.41 20.35 -7.99
C ASP A 116 -4.72 19.28 -8.85
N ILE A 117 -4.32 19.63 -10.07
CA ILE A 117 -3.56 18.74 -10.97
C ILE A 117 -2.13 18.56 -10.45
N ASP A 118 -1.49 19.63 -9.99
CA ASP A 118 -0.15 19.56 -9.43
C ASP A 118 -0.14 18.66 -8.18
N ARG A 119 -1.17 18.74 -7.32
CA ARG A 119 -1.34 17.79 -6.20
C ARG A 119 -1.48 16.34 -6.64
N LEU A 120 -2.15 16.06 -7.77
CA LEU A 120 -2.21 14.69 -8.31
C LEU A 120 -0.83 14.23 -8.81
N LYS A 121 -0.02 15.13 -9.36
CA LYS A 121 1.36 14.83 -9.75
C LYS A 121 2.24 14.56 -8.54
N ASP A 122 2.12 15.37 -7.49
CA ASP A 122 2.85 15.13 -6.23
C ASP A 122 2.46 13.77 -5.63
N LEU A 123 1.17 13.44 -5.62
CA LEU A 123 0.68 12.12 -5.24
C LEU A 123 1.27 10.99 -6.13
N GLN A 124 1.35 11.23 -7.44
CA GLN A 124 1.96 10.29 -8.38
C GLN A 124 3.45 10.10 -8.06
N LEU A 125 4.20 11.15 -7.74
CA LEU A 125 5.60 11.06 -7.34
C LEU A 125 5.77 10.31 -6.01
N LEU A 126 4.87 10.52 -5.05
CA LEU A 126 4.88 9.80 -3.77
C LEU A 126 4.62 8.30 -3.94
N THR A 127 3.60 7.93 -4.71
CA THR A 127 3.30 6.52 -5.01
C THR A 127 4.40 5.86 -5.86
N GLN A 128 5.05 6.63 -6.73
CA GLN A 128 6.22 6.20 -7.50
C GLN A 128 7.39 5.90 -6.56
N ARG A 129 7.68 6.80 -5.62
CA ARG A 129 8.76 6.60 -4.63
C ARG A 129 8.46 5.40 -3.73
N PHE A 130 7.23 5.26 -3.25
CA PHE A 130 6.81 4.08 -2.49
C PHE A 130 7.10 2.79 -3.25
N ARG A 131 6.73 2.73 -4.53
CA ARG A 131 7.01 1.58 -5.39
C ARG A 131 8.51 1.36 -5.59
N ASP A 132 9.31 2.40 -5.75
CA ASP A 132 10.74 2.25 -5.99
C ASP A 132 11.49 1.80 -4.71
N THR A 133 11.07 2.29 -3.54
CA THR A 133 11.58 1.86 -2.23
C THR A 133 11.15 0.41 -1.95
N ALA A 134 9.84 0.13 -1.97
CA ALA A 134 9.30 -1.16 -1.54
C ALA A 134 9.25 -2.25 -2.63
N GLY A 135 9.34 -1.88 -3.92
CA GLY A 135 9.09 -2.77 -5.06
C GLY A 135 10.29 -3.53 -5.61
N SER A 136 11.50 -3.26 -5.13
CA SER A 136 12.69 -3.98 -5.57
C SER A 136 12.70 -5.43 -5.03
N ASN A 137 13.12 -6.41 -5.84
CA ASN A 137 13.35 -7.80 -5.41
C ASN A 137 12.24 -8.46 -4.55
N LEU A 138 10.95 -8.16 -4.80
CA LEU A 138 9.81 -8.59 -3.98
C LEU A 138 9.81 -10.08 -3.59
N GLU A 139 10.26 -10.96 -4.48
CA GLU A 139 10.31 -12.41 -4.23
C GLU A 139 11.30 -12.78 -3.11
N ARG A 140 12.40 -12.02 -2.98
CA ARG A 140 13.49 -12.31 -2.05
C ARG A 140 13.34 -11.59 -0.71
N LYS A 141 12.48 -10.58 -0.63
CA LYS A 141 12.24 -9.82 0.61
C LYS A 141 11.65 -10.68 1.71
N THR A 142 12.10 -10.43 2.93
CA THR A 142 11.51 -10.87 4.18
C THR A 142 10.47 -9.85 4.66
N VAL A 143 9.76 -10.15 5.76
CA VAL A 143 8.85 -9.19 6.38
C VAL A 143 9.64 -7.97 6.87
N ASP A 144 10.76 -8.19 7.56
CA ASP A 144 11.63 -7.13 8.09
C ASP A 144 12.17 -6.18 7.00
N ASP A 145 12.48 -6.70 5.81
CA ASP A 145 12.90 -5.87 4.68
C ASP A 145 11.79 -4.88 4.28
N PHE A 146 10.55 -5.36 4.19
CA PHE A 146 9.39 -4.51 3.91
C PHE A 146 9.15 -3.49 5.02
N GLU A 147 9.20 -3.90 6.28
CA GLU A 147 9.00 -2.99 7.42
C GLU A 147 9.99 -1.84 7.42
N SER A 148 11.28 -2.14 7.24
CA SER A 148 12.33 -1.12 7.21
C SER A 148 12.10 -0.11 6.07
N GLU A 149 11.75 -0.59 4.89
CA GLU A 149 11.48 0.25 3.72
C GLU A 149 10.21 1.08 3.86
N PHE A 150 9.18 0.55 4.52
CA PHE A 150 7.97 1.32 4.82
C PHE A 150 8.21 2.39 5.85
N ILE A 151 9.00 2.12 6.89
CA ILE A 151 9.41 3.15 7.85
C ILE A 151 10.15 4.27 7.13
N GLU A 152 11.16 3.94 6.31
CA GLU A 152 11.90 4.93 5.53
C GLU A 152 10.99 5.77 4.61
N PHE A 153 10.07 5.11 3.91
CA PHE A 153 9.11 5.81 3.06
C PHE A 153 8.19 6.73 3.88
N MET A 154 7.72 6.27 5.02
CA MET A 154 6.76 7.01 5.85
C MET A 154 7.40 8.22 6.50
N GLU A 155 8.64 8.13 6.95
CA GLU A 155 9.42 9.30 7.38
C GLU A 155 9.50 10.37 6.28
N TYR A 156 9.70 9.96 5.03
CA TYR A 156 9.65 10.89 3.90
C TYR A 156 8.24 11.44 3.67
N TYR A 157 7.22 10.59 3.63
CA TYR A 157 5.82 10.99 3.42
C TYR A 157 5.37 12.03 4.45
N GLU A 158 5.73 11.85 5.72
CA GLU A 158 5.41 12.78 6.81
C GLU A 158 5.91 14.20 6.54
N THR A 159 7.06 14.35 5.86
CA THR A 159 7.58 15.69 5.48
C THR A 159 6.82 16.33 4.31
N GLN A 160 6.11 15.53 3.51
CA GLN A 160 5.42 15.99 2.30
C GLN A 160 3.90 16.12 2.51
N LYS A 161 3.34 15.43 3.51
CA LYS A 161 1.89 15.25 3.65
C LYS A 161 1.14 16.55 3.86
N GLU A 162 1.72 17.54 4.54
CA GLU A 162 1.04 18.82 4.78
C GLU A 162 0.78 19.55 3.47
N ASP A 163 1.78 19.62 2.59
CA ASP A 163 1.64 20.25 1.28
C ASP A 163 0.67 19.47 0.39
N LEU A 164 0.74 18.13 0.44
CA LEU A 164 -0.17 17.27 -0.30
C LEU A 164 -1.64 17.47 0.11
N LEU A 165 -1.91 17.73 1.40
CA LEU A 165 -3.25 17.73 1.99
C LEU A 165 -3.90 19.12 2.15
N LYS A 166 -3.17 20.21 1.91
CA LYS A 166 -3.68 21.60 1.87
C LYS A 166 -4.83 21.79 0.87
#